data_AF-A0AAD4DYT9-F1
#
_entry.id   AF-A0AAD4DYT9-F1
#
_cell.length_a   1.000
_cell.length_b   1.000
_cell.length_c   1.000
_cell.angle_alpha   90.00
_cell.angle_beta   90.00
_cell.angle_gamma   90.00
#
_symmetry.space_group_name_H-M   'P 1'
#
loop_
_entity.id
_entity.type
_entity.pdbx_description
1 polymer ?
#
loop_
_entity_poly.entity_id
_entity_poly.type
_entity_poly.pdbx_seq_one_letter_code
_entity_poly.pdbx_strand_id
1 'polypeptide(L)'
;MSTLAEDLRPYFIQDTSYDVIIGHSLGGPVTLSLLQFLPKTKETAVILLDPPLELEGTTEMIKSWILNEAMNIKYIEEVADDRGWSRRDCVLRVLSVLMCDRTTVEGIFSHNEPWSFSGLLRNIPPHVKITVLASDPKVGAFCDPEHIPCDVERLNVRVLPGIGHSIQYEDLDAIMDLIQLPKAKL
;
A
#
# COMPACT_ATOMS: atom_id res chain seq x y z
N MET A 1 3.66 -0.34 14.06
CA MET A 1 2.70 -0.90 13.09
C MET A 1 1.76 -1.90 13.77
N SER A 2 2.12 -2.32 14.99
CA SER A 2 1.52 -3.43 15.73
C SER A 2 0.02 -3.29 15.96
N THR A 3 -0.53 -2.11 16.27
CA THR A 3 -1.97 -2.02 16.57
C THR A 3 -2.85 -2.39 15.38
N LEU A 4 -2.62 -1.80 14.20
CA LEU A 4 -3.36 -2.15 12.98
C LEU A 4 -3.11 -3.59 12.55
N ALA A 5 -1.86 -4.07 12.68
CA ALA A 5 -1.53 -5.44 12.38
C ALA A 5 -2.25 -6.42 13.34
N GLU A 6 -2.31 -6.14 14.65
CA GLU A 6 -3.03 -6.98 15.62
C GLU A 6 -4.54 -6.98 15.38
N ASP A 7 -5.13 -5.82 15.02
CA ASP A 7 -6.55 -5.74 14.66
C ASP A 7 -6.90 -6.59 13.43
N LEU A 8 -5.96 -6.69 12.47
CA LEU A 8 -6.13 -7.49 11.26
C LEU A 8 -5.65 -8.94 11.41
N ARG A 9 -4.88 -9.25 12.45
CA ARG A 9 -4.29 -10.58 12.66
C ARG A 9 -5.30 -11.72 12.64
N PRO A 10 -6.51 -11.61 13.22
CA PRO A 10 -7.52 -12.68 13.15
C PRO A 10 -7.83 -13.14 11.72
N TYR A 11 -7.76 -12.24 10.74
CA TYR A 11 -8.01 -12.55 9.33
C TYR A 11 -6.84 -13.31 8.68
N PHE A 12 -5.63 -13.23 9.24
CA PHE A 12 -4.43 -13.88 8.72
C PHE A 12 -4.14 -15.25 9.36
N ILE A 13 -4.70 -15.56 10.53
CA ILE A 13 -4.41 -16.80 11.30
C ILE A 13 -5.46 -17.90 11.18
N GLN A 14 -6.69 -17.57 10.77
CA GLN A 14 -7.81 -18.52 10.68
C GLN A 14 -7.80 -19.27 9.33
N ASP A 15 -8.65 -20.29 9.16
CA ASP A 15 -8.85 -21.13 7.97
C ASP A 15 -9.10 -20.36 6.64
N THR A 16 -9.01 -19.04 6.66
CA THR A 16 -9.01 -18.15 5.50
C THR A 16 -7.71 -18.28 4.73
N SER A 17 -7.83 -18.69 3.48
CA SER A 17 -6.69 -18.87 2.58
C SER A 17 -6.77 -17.85 1.44
N TYR A 18 -5.78 -16.95 1.36
CA TYR A 18 -5.73 -15.90 0.34
C TYR A 18 -4.92 -16.36 -0.87
N ASP A 19 -5.47 -16.21 -2.07
CA ASP A 19 -4.67 -16.36 -3.30
C ASP A 19 -3.82 -15.10 -3.54
N VAL A 20 -4.43 -13.93 -3.31
CA VAL A 20 -3.81 -12.62 -3.49
C VAL A 20 -4.13 -11.70 -2.33
N ILE A 21 -3.14 -10.95 -1.86
CA ILE A 21 -3.28 -9.83 -0.90
C ILE A 21 -2.73 -8.58 -1.57
N ILE A 22 -3.48 -7.48 -1.52
CA ILE A 22 -3.05 -6.19 -2.10
C ILE A 22 -2.96 -5.18 -0.97
N GLY A 23 -1.76 -4.64 -0.73
CA GLY A 23 -1.49 -3.62 0.27
C GLY A 23 -1.08 -2.31 -0.37
N HIS A 24 -1.95 -1.30 -0.37
CA HIS A 24 -1.64 0.04 -0.87
C HIS A 24 -1.15 0.96 0.24
N SER A 25 -0.10 1.73 -0.03
CA SER A 25 0.41 2.74 0.89
C SER A 25 0.69 2.14 2.28
N LEU A 26 0.10 2.70 3.35
CA LEU A 26 0.13 2.15 4.71
C LEU A 26 -0.23 0.65 4.78
N GLY A 27 -1.15 0.18 3.93
CA GLY A 27 -1.51 -1.23 3.84
C GLY A 27 -0.32 -2.15 3.51
N GLY A 28 0.73 -1.63 2.88
CA GLY A 28 1.95 -2.37 2.58
C GLY A 28 2.72 -2.79 3.84
N PRO A 29 3.25 -1.84 4.65
CA PRO A 29 3.87 -2.16 5.93
C PRO A 29 3.00 -2.98 6.89
N VAL A 30 1.68 -2.74 6.91
CA VAL A 30 0.72 -3.56 7.67
C VAL A 30 0.73 -5.01 7.17
N THR A 31 0.58 -5.21 5.86
CA THR A 31 0.60 -6.54 5.24
C THR A 31 1.92 -7.26 5.50
N LEU A 32 3.05 -6.57 5.33
CA LEU A 32 4.39 -7.10 5.60
C LEU A 32 4.53 -7.60 7.03
N SER A 33 3.98 -6.87 8.00
CA SER A 33 4.00 -7.24 9.42
C SER A 33 3.19 -8.51 9.72
N LEU A 34 2.24 -8.85 8.85
CA LEU A 34 1.29 -9.94 9.02
C LEU A 34 1.68 -11.23 8.27
N LEU A 35 2.63 -11.17 7.33
CA LEU A 35 2.96 -12.31 6.45
C LEU A 35 3.31 -13.60 7.20
N GLN A 36 3.98 -13.49 8.35
CA GLN A 36 4.38 -14.65 9.16
C GLN A 36 3.19 -15.48 9.68
N PHE A 37 2.00 -14.90 9.70
CA PHE A 37 0.78 -15.53 10.20
C PHE A 37 0.02 -16.30 9.12
N LEU A 38 0.33 -16.08 7.84
CA LEU A 38 -0.39 -16.72 6.73
C LEU A 38 -0.31 -18.26 6.80
N PRO A 39 -1.40 -18.97 6.45
CA PRO A 39 -1.38 -20.41 6.36
C PRO A 39 -0.37 -20.90 5.30
N LYS A 40 0.49 -21.84 5.69
CA LYS A 40 1.51 -22.43 4.81
C LYS A 40 0.97 -23.45 3.81
N THR A 41 -0.35 -23.54 3.67
CA THR A 41 -1.05 -24.59 2.90
C THR A 41 -1.00 -24.36 1.40
N LYS A 42 -0.82 -23.12 0.94
CA LYS A 42 -0.67 -22.76 -0.47
C LYS A 42 0.26 -21.56 -0.64
N GLU A 43 0.67 -21.31 -1.89
CA GLU A 43 1.39 -20.08 -2.22
C GLU A 43 0.42 -18.89 -2.26
N THR A 44 0.82 -17.78 -1.65
CA THR A 44 0.07 -16.51 -1.63
C THR A 44 0.84 -15.44 -2.39
N ALA A 45 0.20 -14.79 -3.37
CA ALA A 45 0.76 -13.62 -4.01
C ALA A 45 0.43 -12.36 -3.19
N VAL A 46 1.42 -11.50 -2.99
CA VAL A 46 1.27 -10.22 -2.30
C VAL A 46 1.69 -9.12 -3.27
N ILE A 47 0.81 -8.16 -3.49
CA ILE A 47 1.06 -7.01 -4.35
C ILE A 47 1.07 -5.76 -3.47
N LEU A 48 2.21 -5.08 -3.39
CA LEU A 48 2.35 -3.86 -2.61
C LEU A 48 2.33 -2.66 -3.56
N LEU A 49 1.40 -1.74 -3.35
CA LEU A 49 1.22 -0.57 -4.19
C LEU A 49 1.79 0.65 -3.47
N ASP A 50 2.91 1.14 -3.98
CA ASP A 50 3.67 2.29 -3.48
C ASP A 50 3.79 2.36 -1.94
N PRO A 51 4.31 1.31 -1.28
CA PRO A 51 4.41 1.28 0.18
C PRO A 51 5.51 2.23 0.70
N PRO A 52 5.21 3.15 1.66
CA PRO A 52 6.24 3.93 2.34
C PRO A 52 7.03 3.02 3.29
N LEU A 53 8.22 2.60 2.87
CA LEU A 53 9.05 1.67 3.65
C LEU A 53 9.95 2.40 4.65
N GLU A 54 10.53 3.53 4.25
CA GLU A 54 11.36 4.39 5.10
C GLU A 54 10.94 5.83 4.86
N LEU A 55 10.74 6.60 5.93
CA LEU A 55 10.36 8.03 5.85
C LEU A 55 11.32 8.94 6.63
N GLU A 56 12.59 8.53 6.79
CA GLU A 56 13.58 9.30 7.56
C GLU A 56 13.66 10.76 7.06
N GLY A 57 13.55 11.71 7.99
CA GLY A 57 13.58 13.15 7.70
C GLY A 57 12.34 13.72 7.01
N THR A 58 11.36 12.91 6.60
CA THR A 58 10.16 13.36 5.86
C THR A 58 8.84 13.04 6.58
N THR A 59 8.85 12.23 7.64
CA THR A 59 7.67 11.82 8.41
C THR A 59 6.72 12.98 8.76
N GLU A 60 7.24 14.07 9.32
CA GLU A 60 6.39 15.21 9.75
C GLU A 60 5.77 15.95 8.56
N MET A 61 6.50 16.07 7.46
CA MET A 61 6.03 16.69 6.22
C MET A 61 4.89 15.87 5.61
N ILE A 62 5.08 14.55 5.53
CA ILE A 62 4.08 13.62 5.00
C ILE A 62 2.84 13.60 5.90
N LYS A 63 3.02 13.51 7.22
CA LYS A 63 1.91 13.59 8.19
C LYS A 63 1.11 14.88 8.00
N SER A 64 1.80 16.02 7.91
CA SER A 64 1.15 17.32 7.72
C SER A 64 0.38 17.38 6.39
N TRP A 65 0.94 16.82 5.31
CA TRP A 65 0.27 16.77 4.02
C TRP A 65 -1.00 15.90 4.06
N ILE A 66 -0.93 14.70 4.65
CA ILE A 66 -2.08 13.80 4.78
C ILE A 66 -3.15 14.42 5.68
N LEU A 67 -2.77 15.04 6.81
CA LEU A 67 -3.71 15.73 7.69
C LEU A 67 -4.37 16.91 6.99
N ASN A 68 -3.61 17.66 6.18
CA ASN A 68 -4.17 18.73 5.38
C ASN A 68 -5.18 18.19 4.36
N GLU A 69 -4.87 17.08 3.68
CA GLU A 69 -5.81 16.43 2.75
C GLU A 69 -7.08 15.92 3.48
N ALA A 70 -6.91 15.30 4.65
CA ALA A 70 -8.02 14.74 5.44
C ALA A 70 -8.93 15.80 6.06
N MET A 71 -8.36 16.94 6.48
CA MET A 71 -9.08 17.95 7.26
C MET A 71 -9.52 19.15 6.42
N ASN A 72 -8.86 19.41 5.28
CA ASN A 72 -9.22 20.50 4.37
C ASN A 72 -9.85 19.92 3.09
N ILE A 73 -11.14 19.64 3.20
CA ILE A 73 -11.93 18.98 2.17
C ILE A 73 -12.03 19.87 0.93
N LYS A 74 -11.50 19.39 -0.18
CA LYS A 74 -11.70 19.97 -1.51
C LYS A 74 -13.06 19.57 -2.07
N TYR A 75 -13.68 20.44 -2.84
CA TYR A 75 -14.88 20.08 -3.62
C TYR A 75 -14.53 18.97 -4.64
N ILE A 76 -15.47 18.09 -4.98
CA ILE A 76 -15.26 16.97 -5.91
C ILE A 76 -14.69 17.48 -7.25
N GLU A 77 -15.16 18.65 -7.67
CA GLU A 77 -14.74 19.36 -8.87
C GLU A 77 -13.24 19.70 -8.83
N GLU A 78 -12.71 20.12 -7.68
CA GLU A 78 -11.28 20.42 -7.50
C GLU A 78 -10.41 19.15 -7.50
N VAL A 79 -10.96 17.99 -7.13
CA VAL A 79 -10.26 16.70 -7.17
C VAL A 79 -10.27 16.12 -8.60
N ALA A 80 -11.33 16.37 -9.36
CA ALA A 80 -11.48 15.90 -10.74
C ALA A 80 -10.55 16.63 -11.71
N ASP A 81 -10.38 17.94 -11.55
CA ASP A 81 -9.61 18.77 -12.48
C ASP A 81 -8.09 18.53 -12.39
N ASP A 82 -7.59 18.00 -11.26
CA ASP A 82 -6.14 17.89 -10.97
C ASP A 82 -5.51 16.56 -11.41
N ARG A 83 -6.30 15.49 -11.56
CA ARG A 83 -5.76 14.11 -11.66
C ARG A 83 -6.24 13.30 -12.86
N GLY A 84 -7.17 13.81 -13.65
CA GLY A 84 -7.75 13.09 -14.80
C GLY A 84 -8.54 11.83 -14.43
N TRP A 85 -8.89 11.65 -13.16
CA TRP A 85 -9.66 10.52 -12.67
C TRP A 85 -11.13 10.59 -13.11
N SER A 86 -11.80 9.44 -13.13
CA SER A 86 -13.24 9.43 -13.36
C SER A 86 -13.95 10.14 -12.21
N ARG A 87 -15.11 10.76 -12.49
CA ARG A 87 -15.95 11.39 -11.46
C ARG A 87 -16.28 10.42 -10.31
N ARG A 88 -16.48 9.13 -10.64
CA ARG A 88 -16.75 8.09 -9.64
C ARG A 88 -15.56 7.94 -8.68
N ASP A 89 -14.34 7.89 -9.20
CA ASP A 89 -13.14 7.72 -8.39
C ASP A 89 -12.86 8.96 -7.53
N CYS A 90 -13.10 10.16 -8.07
CA CYS A 90 -13.03 11.41 -7.29
C CYS A 90 -14.03 11.39 -6.13
N VAL A 91 -15.27 10.99 -6.36
CA VAL A 91 -16.30 10.87 -5.31
C VAL A 91 -15.87 9.87 -4.24
N LEU A 92 -15.41 8.68 -4.66
CA LEU A 92 -14.93 7.66 -3.73
C LEU A 92 -13.73 8.16 -2.91
N ARG A 93 -12.77 8.84 -3.54
CA ARG A 93 -11.62 9.43 -2.83
C ARG A 93 -12.07 10.43 -1.79
N VAL A 94 -12.92 11.40 -2.16
CA VAL A 94 -13.42 12.42 -1.23
C VAL A 94 -14.14 11.76 -0.06
N LEU A 95 -15.03 10.80 -0.32
CA LEU A 95 -15.73 10.07 0.74
C LEU A 95 -14.77 9.29 1.65
N SER A 96 -13.75 8.62 1.11
CA SER A 96 -12.76 7.91 1.91
C SER A 96 -11.97 8.85 2.81
N VAL A 97 -11.54 10.00 2.29
CA VAL A 97 -10.79 11.02 3.03
C VAL A 97 -11.66 11.64 4.14
N LEU A 98 -12.95 11.87 3.88
CA LEU A 98 -13.92 12.37 4.87
C LEU A 98 -14.14 11.44 6.06
N MET A 99 -13.91 10.14 5.88
CA MET A 99 -14.04 9.13 6.93
C MET A 99 -12.76 8.96 7.76
N CYS A 100 -11.67 9.65 7.42
CA CYS A 100 -10.44 9.58 8.17
C CYS A 100 -10.54 10.37 9.48
N ASP A 101 -10.16 9.74 10.58
CA ASP A 101 -10.05 10.38 11.89
C ASP A 101 -8.66 10.98 12.11
N ARG A 102 -8.62 12.23 12.58
CA ARG A 102 -7.38 12.97 12.82
C ARG A 102 -6.46 12.26 13.79
N THR A 103 -7.00 11.84 14.94
CA THR A 103 -6.22 11.23 16.01
C THR A 103 -5.65 9.89 15.57
N THR A 104 -6.37 9.16 14.74
CA THR A 104 -5.92 7.91 14.13
C THR A 104 -4.74 8.16 13.18
N VAL A 105 -4.82 9.16 12.30
CA VAL A 105 -3.69 9.53 11.42
C VAL A 105 -2.48 9.96 12.24
N GLU A 106 -2.65 10.86 13.22
CA GLU A 106 -1.55 11.31 14.10
C GLU A 106 -0.93 10.12 14.86
N GLY A 107 -1.77 9.20 15.35
CA GLY A 107 -1.35 7.96 16.01
C GLY A 107 -0.60 7.01 15.10
N ILE A 108 -0.94 6.92 13.82
CA ILE A 108 -0.20 6.10 12.85
C ILE A 108 1.25 6.60 12.76
N PHE A 109 1.48 7.90 12.71
CA PHE A 109 2.86 8.40 12.64
C PHE A 109 3.59 8.28 13.99
N SER A 110 2.95 8.63 15.11
CA SER A 110 3.61 8.62 16.43
C SER A 110 3.99 7.23 16.92
N HIS A 111 3.15 6.21 16.69
CA HIS A 111 3.42 4.84 17.13
C HIS A 111 4.40 4.08 16.20
N ASN A 112 4.86 4.74 15.14
CA ASN A 112 5.74 4.17 14.13
C ASN A 112 7.01 5.03 13.96
N GLU A 113 7.47 5.69 15.03
CA GLU A 113 8.74 6.42 15.02
C GLU A 113 9.88 5.56 15.62
N PRO A 114 11.00 5.33 14.91
CA PRO A 114 11.26 5.73 13.53
C PRO A 114 10.42 4.93 12.52
N TRP A 115 10.05 5.57 11.41
CA TRP A 115 9.29 4.92 10.33
C TRP A 115 10.24 4.09 9.47
N SER A 116 10.36 2.81 9.81
CA SER A 116 11.30 1.89 9.18
C SER A 116 10.71 0.48 9.04
N PHE A 117 10.48 0.05 7.80
CA PHE A 117 9.79 -1.19 7.45
C PHE A 117 10.49 -1.99 6.35
N SER A 118 11.52 -1.45 5.68
CA SER A 118 12.27 -2.16 4.64
C SER A 118 12.80 -3.52 5.11
N GLY A 119 13.19 -3.62 6.39
CA GLY A 119 13.67 -4.86 7.00
C GLY A 119 12.67 -6.02 6.94
N LEU A 120 11.36 -5.75 6.86
CA LEU A 120 10.34 -6.79 6.74
C LEU A 120 10.41 -7.53 5.41
N LEU A 121 10.94 -6.89 4.35
CA LEU A 121 11.12 -7.50 3.03
C LEU A 121 12.25 -8.54 3.00
N ARG A 122 13.09 -8.61 4.04
CA ARG A 122 14.16 -9.61 4.15
C ARG A 122 13.67 -10.95 4.69
N ASN A 123 12.50 -10.99 5.31
CA ASN A 123 11.96 -12.16 6.01
C ASN A 123 10.67 -12.68 5.37
N ILE A 124 10.65 -12.79 4.04
CA ILE A 124 9.47 -13.26 3.29
C ILE A 124 9.28 -14.77 3.53
N PRO A 125 8.10 -15.21 4.02
CA PRO A 125 7.83 -16.63 4.19
C PRO A 125 7.98 -17.41 2.86
N PRO A 126 8.46 -18.67 2.87
CA PRO A 126 8.72 -19.42 1.64
C PRO A 126 7.50 -19.69 0.74
N HIS A 127 6.28 -19.55 1.28
CA HIS A 127 5.02 -19.72 0.56
C HIS A 127 4.42 -18.37 0.12
N VAL A 128 5.15 -17.27 0.25
CA VAL A 128 4.72 -15.93 -0.17
C VAL A 128 5.60 -15.47 -1.32
N LYS A 129 5.00 -14.82 -2.31
CA LYS A 129 5.71 -14.06 -3.35
C LYS A 129 5.24 -12.62 -3.30
N ILE A 130 6.17 -11.68 -3.29
CA ILE A 130 5.86 -10.25 -3.22
C ILE A 130 6.21 -9.59 -4.54
N THR A 131 5.31 -8.76 -5.05
CA THR A 131 5.59 -7.79 -6.10
C THR A 131 5.30 -6.39 -5.58
N VAL A 132 6.29 -5.51 -5.64
CA VAL A 132 6.14 -4.08 -5.32
C VAL A 132 5.95 -3.32 -6.61
N LEU A 133 4.83 -2.62 -6.73
CA LEU A 133 4.60 -1.60 -7.75
C LEU A 133 4.89 -0.24 -7.12
N ALA A 134 6.08 0.30 -7.39
CA ALA A 134 6.47 1.63 -6.91
C ALA A 134 6.01 2.70 -7.91
N SER A 135 5.52 3.83 -7.40
CA SER A 135 5.15 4.97 -8.25
C SER A 135 6.40 5.65 -8.81
N ASP A 136 6.24 6.53 -9.80
CA ASP A 136 7.35 7.31 -10.33
C ASP A 136 7.83 8.35 -9.29
N PRO A 137 9.11 8.33 -8.88
CA PRO A 137 9.67 9.33 -7.95
C PRO A 137 9.46 10.78 -8.40
N LYS A 138 9.29 11.02 -9.71
CA LYS A 138 9.08 12.36 -10.27
C LYS A 138 7.66 12.91 -10.06
N VAL A 139 6.70 12.07 -9.71
CA VAL A 139 5.27 12.46 -9.58
C VAL A 139 4.68 12.13 -8.21
N GLY A 140 5.54 12.01 -7.19
CA GLY A 140 5.11 11.91 -5.79
C GLY A 140 5.02 10.48 -5.27
N ALA A 141 6.02 9.65 -5.56
CA ALA A 141 6.15 8.32 -4.96
C ALA A 141 6.41 8.39 -3.45
N PHE A 142 5.81 7.46 -2.72
CA PHE A 142 6.09 7.19 -1.31
C PHE A 142 7.07 6.03 -1.14
N CYS A 143 7.14 5.14 -2.13
CA CYS A 143 8.08 4.04 -2.14
C CYS A 143 9.34 4.45 -2.90
N ASP A 144 10.45 4.61 -2.20
CA ASP A 144 11.76 4.69 -2.84
C ASP A 144 12.27 3.27 -3.14
N PRO A 145 12.53 2.93 -4.42
CA PRO A 145 13.09 1.64 -4.79
C PRO A 145 14.45 1.34 -4.13
N GLU A 146 15.22 2.35 -3.73
CA GLU A 146 16.49 2.17 -3.01
C GLU A 146 16.31 1.54 -1.63
N HIS A 147 15.13 1.66 -1.02
CA HIS A 147 14.80 1.01 0.25
C HIS A 147 14.43 -0.47 0.10
N ILE A 148 14.33 -0.99 -1.13
CA ILE A 148 13.91 -2.37 -1.39
C ILE A 148 15.15 -3.25 -1.64
N PRO A 149 15.33 -4.36 -0.89
CA PRO A 149 16.47 -5.24 -1.11
C PRO A 149 16.39 -5.93 -2.49
N CYS A 150 17.47 -5.86 -3.27
CA CYS A 150 17.55 -6.46 -4.60
C CYS A 150 17.99 -7.94 -4.59
N ASP A 151 18.42 -8.45 -3.43
CA ASP A 151 18.98 -9.78 -3.25
C ASP A 151 17.96 -10.83 -2.75
N VAL A 152 16.66 -10.49 -2.75
CA VAL A 152 15.59 -11.36 -2.23
C VAL A 152 14.85 -12.04 -3.38
N GLU A 153 15.05 -13.36 -3.54
CA GLU A 153 14.53 -14.16 -4.67
C GLU A 153 13.01 -14.08 -4.87
N ARG A 154 12.23 -13.95 -3.80
CA ARG A 154 10.75 -13.91 -3.83
C ARG A 154 10.15 -12.51 -3.84
N LEU A 155 10.99 -11.51 -4.13
CA LEU A 155 10.62 -10.11 -4.17
C LEU A 155 10.89 -9.54 -5.57
N ASN A 156 9.82 -9.14 -6.25
CA ASN A 156 9.91 -8.42 -7.51
C ASN A 156 9.58 -6.95 -7.27
N VAL A 157 10.24 -6.06 -8.01
CA VAL A 157 9.99 -4.62 -7.97
C VAL A 157 9.78 -4.11 -9.37
N ARG A 158 8.74 -3.31 -9.57
CA ARG A 158 8.48 -2.58 -10.82
C ARG A 158 8.16 -1.14 -10.47
N VAL A 159 8.95 -0.21 -11.00
CA VAL A 159 8.64 1.22 -10.98
C VAL A 159 7.73 1.53 -12.17
N LEU A 160 6.66 2.29 -11.95
CA LEU A 160 5.68 2.67 -12.96
C LEU A 160 5.91 4.12 -13.40
N PRO A 161 6.55 4.37 -14.56
CA PRO A 161 6.87 5.73 -15.00
C PRO A 161 5.61 6.56 -15.24
N GLY A 162 5.63 7.81 -14.79
CA GLY A 162 4.51 8.75 -14.93
C GLY A 162 3.29 8.45 -14.05
N ILE A 163 3.31 7.40 -13.24
CA ILE A 163 2.20 7.00 -12.35
C ILE A 163 2.48 7.49 -10.93
N GLY A 164 1.51 8.17 -10.33
CA GLY A 164 1.57 8.66 -8.96
C GLY A 164 1.10 7.63 -7.93
N HIS A 165 1.06 8.07 -6.66
CA HIS A 165 0.77 7.21 -5.51
C HIS A 165 -0.55 6.42 -5.62
N SER A 166 -1.52 6.89 -6.40
CA SER A 166 -2.84 6.29 -6.52
C SER A 166 -2.92 5.33 -7.72
N ILE A 167 -2.00 4.37 -7.78
CA ILE A 167 -1.86 3.39 -8.86
C ILE A 167 -3.20 2.74 -9.24
N GLN A 168 -4.06 2.41 -8.27
CA GLN A 168 -5.36 1.79 -8.52
C GLN A 168 -6.33 2.63 -9.36
N TYR A 169 -6.14 3.95 -9.42
CA TYR A 169 -6.94 4.87 -10.23
C TYR A 169 -6.24 5.25 -11.54
N GLU A 170 -4.91 5.13 -11.59
CA GLU A 170 -4.08 5.61 -12.69
C GLU A 170 -3.65 4.49 -13.66
N ASP A 171 -3.39 3.29 -13.14
CA ASP A 171 -2.98 2.11 -13.91
C ASP A 171 -3.46 0.82 -13.22
N LEU A 172 -4.78 0.57 -13.33
CA LEU A 172 -5.40 -0.63 -12.78
C LEU A 172 -4.85 -1.91 -13.47
N ASP A 173 -4.52 -1.83 -14.75
CA ASP A 173 -4.03 -2.95 -15.54
C ASP A 173 -2.70 -3.48 -15.00
N ALA A 174 -1.78 -2.59 -14.56
CA ALA A 174 -0.55 -3.00 -13.90
C ALA A 174 -0.76 -3.87 -12.65
N ILE A 175 -1.87 -3.67 -11.93
CA ILE A 175 -2.27 -4.52 -10.80
C ILE A 175 -2.85 -5.83 -11.32
N MET A 176 -3.80 -5.75 -12.25
CA MET A 176 -4.55 -6.91 -12.75
C MET A 176 -3.65 -7.92 -13.48
N ASP A 177 -2.63 -7.46 -14.19
CA ASP A 177 -1.64 -8.30 -14.88
C ASP A 177 -0.86 -9.23 -13.92
N LEU A 178 -0.76 -8.86 -12.64
CA LEU A 178 -0.10 -9.65 -11.60
C LEU A 178 -1.03 -10.71 -10.98
N ILE A 179 -2.34 -10.54 -11.13
CA ILE A 179 -3.33 -11.43 -10.52
C ILE A 179 -3.56 -12.62 -11.48
N GLN A 180 -2.87 -13.73 -11.21
CA GLN A 180 -3.07 -14.98 -11.95
C GLN A 180 -4.36 -15.68 -11.49
N LEU A 181 -5.52 -15.13 -11.85
CA LEU A 181 -6.78 -15.83 -11.63
C LEU A 181 -6.93 -16.97 -12.65
N PRO A 182 -7.50 -18.12 -12.26
CA PRO A 182 -7.94 -19.12 -13.23
C PRO A 182 -8.84 -18.43 -14.23
N LYS A 183 -8.46 -18.42 -15.52
CA LYS A 183 -9.33 -17.89 -16.57
C LYS A 183 -10.67 -18.62 -16.45
N ALA A 184 -11.74 -17.86 -16.21
CA ALA A 184 -13.09 -18.42 -16.21
C ALA A 184 -13.26 -19.13 -17.56
N LYS A 185 -13.60 -20.41 -17.52
CA LYS A 185 -14.05 -21.13 -18.71
C LYS A 185 -15.41 -20.53 -19.08
N LEU A 186 -15.41 -19.57 -20.00
CA LEU A 186 -16.61 -19.12 -20.70
C LEU A 186 -17.00 -20.16 -21.74
#